data_AF-A0AAV2QWZ2-F1
#
_entry.id   AF-A0AAV2QWZ2-F1
#
_cell.length_a   1.000
_cell.length_b   1.000
_cell.length_c   1.000
_cell.angle_alpha   90.00
_cell.angle_beta   90.00
_cell.angle_gamma   90.00
#
_symmetry.space_group_name_H-M   'P 1'
#
loop_
_entity.id
_entity.type
_entity.pdbx_description
1 polymer ?
#
loop_
_entity_poly.entity_id
_entity_poly.type
_entity_poly.pdbx_seq_one_letter_code
_entity_poly.pdbx_strand_id
1 'polypeptide(L)'
;RVQKLPMGIDLTLLLLSARITEMDKTIEYTEKGVIMSSAIARFVSLVVKIPQKKMHHAMPMHLMAQELGLPKHLVDLRHEIVHAADSPIQSTTLHLALNTAWDWLKDFYWVTEETKFLTELNIDPTQEREEETISLFGP
;
A
#
# COMPACT_ATOMS: atom_id res chain seq x y z
N ARG A 1 -17.79 5.45 -21.10
CA ARG A 1 -16.41 4.92 -20.92
C ARG A 1 -16.01 5.26 -19.49
N VAL A 2 -15.95 4.29 -18.59
CA VAL A 2 -15.61 4.54 -17.17
C VAL A 2 -14.15 5.02 -17.13
N GLN A 3 -13.90 6.19 -16.55
CA GLN A 3 -12.53 6.70 -16.40
C GLN A 3 -11.77 5.75 -15.46
N LYS A 4 -10.54 5.38 -15.81
CA LYS A 4 -9.70 4.57 -14.92
C LYS A 4 -9.31 5.42 -13.73
N LEU A 5 -9.55 4.92 -12.53
CA LEU A 5 -9.15 5.57 -11.29
C LEU A 5 -7.62 5.72 -11.26
N PRO A 6 -7.09 6.77 -10.61
CA PRO A 6 -5.67 6.87 -10.31
C PRO A 6 -5.23 5.65 -9.50
N MET A 7 -4.02 5.15 -9.78
CA MET A 7 -3.54 3.91 -9.15
C MET A 7 -3.50 4.00 -7.63
N GLY A 8 -3.16 5.16 -7.05
CA GLY A 8 -3.18 5.32 -5.60
C GLY A 8 -4.56 5.12 -4.98
N ILE A 9 -5.62 5.51 -5.69
CA ILE A 9 -7.00 5.27 -5.26
C ILE A 9 -7.34 3.78 -5.34
N ASP A 10 -6.98 3.11 -6.44
CA ASP A 10 -7.18 1.67 -6.59
C ASP A 10 -6.45 0.86 -5.51
N LEU A 11 -5.20 1.22 -5.21
CA LEU A 11 -4.40 0.60 -4.15
C LEU A 11 -4.97 0.91 -2.76
N THR A 12 -5.47 2.12 -2.53
CA THR A 12 -6.11 2.49 -1.27
C THR A 12 -7.36 1.65 -1.04
N LEU A 13 -8.22 1.50 -2.05
CA LEU A 13 -9.41 0.67 -1.97
C LEU A 13 -9.04 -0.79 -1.65
N LEU A 14 -8.04 -1.34 -2.33
CA LEU A 14 -7.56 -2.70 -2.12
C LEU A 14 -7.10 -2.94 -0.67
N LEU A 15 -6.24 -2.07 -0.14
CA LEU A 15 -5.71 -2.22 1.21
C LEU A 15 -6.77 -1.93 2.28
N LEU A 16 -7.66 -0.95 2.03
CA LEU A 16 -8.74 -0.60 2.95
C LEU A 16 -9.73 -1.76 3.10
N SER A 17 -10.12 -2.40 1.99
CA SER A 17 -10.99 -3.59 2.04
C SER A 17 -10.36 -4.69 2.88
N ALA A 18 -9.06 -4.95 2.73
CA ALA A 18 -8.36 -5.95 3.54
C ALA A 18 -8.32 -5.57 5.04
N ARG A 19 -8.15 -4.30 5.39
CA ARG A 19 -8.22 -3.82 6.78
C ARG A 19 -9.60 -3.97 7.39
N ILE A 20 -10.65 -3.67 6.63
CA ILE A 20 -12.03 -3.87 7.08
C ILE A 20 -12.27 -5.36 7.36
N THR A 21 -11.86 -6.24 6.44
CA THR A 21 -11.96 -7.70 6.63
C THR A 21 -11.17 -8.19 7.85
N GLU A 22 -9.97 -7.66 8.08
CA GLU A 22 -9.16 -8.00 9.24
C GLU A 22 -9.89 -7.69 10.56
N MET A 23 -10.55 -6.53 10.65
CA MET A 23 -11.28 -6.09 11.83
C MET A 23 -12.66 -6.74 12.00
N ASP A 24 -13.24 -7.27 10.92
CA ASP A 24 -14.57 -7.87 10.92
C ASP A 24 -14.58 -9.18 11.71
N LYS A 25 -15.30 -9.22 12.84
CA LYS A 25 -15.37 -10.41 13.71
C LYS A 25 -16.27 -11.52 13.16
N THR A 26 -17.05 -11.24 12.11
CA THR A 26 -17.97 -12.21 11.49
C THR A 26 -17.28 -13.10 10.46
N ILE A 27 -16.08 -12.71 10.01
CA ILE A 27 -15.30 -13.44 9.01
C ILE A 27 -14.37 -14.43 9.71
N GLU A 28 -14.34 -15.67 9.21
CA GLU A 28 -13.49 -16.73 9.75
C GLU A 28 -12.00 -16.41 9.58
N TYR A 29 -11.18 -16.87 10.54
CA TYR A 29 -9.74 -16.57 10.55
C TYR A 29 -9.01 -17.02 9.27
N THR A 30 -9.37 -18.19 8.74
CA THR A 30 -8.80 -18.72 7.50
C THR A 30 -9.17 -17.87 6.29
N GLU A 31 -10.42 -17.39 6.23
CA GLU A 31 -10.91 -16.51 5.17
C GLU A 31 -10.22 -15.14 5.20
N LYS A 32 -10.03 -14.56 6.40
CA LYS A 32 -9.22 -13.35 6.58
C LYS A 32 -7.81 -13.53 6.02
N GLY A 33 -7.16 -14.64 6.37
CA GLY A 33 -5.82 -14.97 5.89
C GLY A 33 -5.74 -14.97 4.36
N VAL A 34 -6.72 -15.58 3.69
CA VAL A 34 -6.80 -15.61 2.21
C VAL A 34 -7.01 -14.21 1.62
N ILE A 35 -7.95 -13.44 2.16
CA ILE A 35 -8.27 -12.10 1.68
C ILE A 35 -7.07 -11.16 1.83
N MET A 36 -6.46 -11.14 3.02
CA MET A 36 -5.28 -10.32 3.30
C MET A 36 -4.08 -10.73 2.42
N SER A 37 -3.82 -12.03 2.28
CA SER A 37 -2.75 -12.53 1.42
C SER A 37 -2.96 -12.12 -0.04
N SER A 38 -4.19 -12.26 -0.55
CA SER A 38 -4.57 -11.84 -1.91
C SER A 38 -4.39 -10.34 -2.10
N ALA A 39 -4.80 -9.52 -1.12
CA ALA A 39 -4.65 -8.07 -1.18
C ALA A 39 -3.16 -7.65 -1.20
N ILE A 40 -2.32 -8.23 -0.33
CA ILE A 40 -0.87 -7.95 -0.29
C ILE A 40 -0.23 -8.38 -1.62
N ALA A 41 -0.48 -9.60 -2.09
CA ALA A 41 0.09 -10.09 -3.33
C ALA A 41 -0.31 -9.23 -4.54
N ARG A 42 -1.57 -8.79 -4.59
CA ARG A 42 -2.07 -7.86 -5.61
C ARG A 42 -1.41 -6.49 -5.52
N PHE A 43 -1.33 -5.92 -4.32
CA PHE A 43 -0.70 -4.62 -4.07
C PHE A 43 0.73 -4.61 -4.62
N VAL A 44 1.57 -5.55 -4.17
CA VAL A 44 2.97 -5.62 -4.61
C VAL A 44 3.04 -5.83 -6.13
N SER A 45 2.20 -6.71 -6.68
CA SER A 45 2.17 -6.99 -8.12
C SER A 45 1.73 -5.79 -8.98
N LEU A 46 0.93 -4.87 -8.45
CA LEU A 46 0.54 -3.64 -9.13
C LEU A 46 1.62 -2.56 -9.00
N VAL A 47 2.19 -2.40 -7.79
CA VAL A 47 3.25 -1.42 -7.51
C VAL A 47 4.48 -1.66 -8.37
N VAL A 48 4.97 -2.90 -8.47
CA VAL A 48 6.16 -3.21 -9.29
C VAL A 48 5.94 -3.02 -10.79
N LYS A 49 4.69 -2.86 -11.26
CA LYS A 49 4.37 -2.55 -12.66
C LYS A 49 4.35 -1.06 -12.97
N ILE A 50 4.46 -0.19 -11.95
CA ILE A 50 4.53 1.26 -12.13
C ILE A 50 5.73 1.66 -13.04
N PRO A 51 6.96 1.16 -12.80
CA PRO A 51 8.13 1.52 -13.61
C PRO A 51 8.07 0.89 -15.00
N GLN A 52 7.47 -0.29 -15.14
CA GLN A 52 7.30 -0.98 -16.43
C GLN A 52 6.45 -0.18 -17.43
N LYS A 53 5.51 0.65 -16.96
CA LYS A 53 4.79 1.56 -17.87
C LYS A 53 5.69 2.62 -18.51
N LYS A 54 6.85 2.92 -17.90
CA LYS A 54 7.81 3.90 -18.39
C LYS A 54 9.01 3.28 -19.12
N MET A 55 9.24 1.96 -18.98
CA MET A 55 10.41 1.27 -19.54
C MET A 55 10.02 0.13 -20.49
N HIS A 56 10.67 0.06 -21.65
CA HIS A 56 10.36 -0.90 -22.73
C HIS A 56 10.96 -2.32 -22.55
N HIS A 57 11.54 -2.64 -21.38
CA HIS A 57 12.18 -3.93 -21.12
C HIS A 57 11.70 -4.56 -19.80
N ALA A 58 11.64 -5.89 -19.76
CA ALA A 58 11.27 -6.64 -18.57
C ALA A 58 12.41 -6.65 -17.54
N MET A 59 12.25 -5.95 -16.42
CA MET A 59 13.15 -6.04 -15.27
C MET A 59 12.66 -7.04 -14.22
N PRO A 60 13.57 -7.65 -13.45
CA PRO A 60 13.24 -8.44 -12.26
C PRO A 60 12.44 -7.65 -11.23
N MET A 61 11.46 -8.31 -10.60
CA MET A 61 10.55 -7.72 -9.60
C MET A 61 11.27 -7.04 -8.44
N HIS A 62 12.37 -7.63 -7.97
CA HIS A 62 13.15 -7.10 -6.86
C HIS A 62 13.82 -5.75 -7.19
N LEU A 63 14.33 -5.59 -8.41
CA LEU A 63 14.96 -4.34 -8.85
C LEU A 63 13.92 -3.21 -8.96
N MET A 64 12.74 -3.52 -9.51
CA MET A 64 11.66 -2.53 -9.62
C MET A 64 11.12 -2.10 -8.25
N ALA A 65 11.03 -3.04 -7.31
CA ALA A 65 10.64 -2.72 -5.94
C ALA A 65 11.69 -1.82 -5.26
N GLN A 66 12.97 -2.08 -5.49
CA GLN A 66 14.07 -1.26 -4.99
C GLN A 66 14.02 0.17 -5.55
N GLU A 67 13.76 0.34 -6.85
CA GLU A 67 13.61 1.67 -7.48
C GLU A 67 12.46 2.49 -6.86
N LEU A 68 11.40 1.83 -6.41
CA LEU A 68 10.24 2.45 -5.77
C LEU A 68 10.39 2.61 -4.26
N GLY A 69 11.51 2.20 -3.66
CA GLY A 69 11.68 2.17 -2.22
C GLY A 69 10.69 1.24 -1.51
N LEU A 70 10.14 0.24 -2.21
CA LEU A 70 9.20 -0.70 -1.62
C LEU A 70 9.96 -1.65 -0.67
N PRO A 71 9.49 -1.84 0.57
CA PRO A 71 10.17 -2.69 1.54
C PRO A 71 10.36 -4.13 1.04
N LYS A 72 11.58 -4.66 1.20
CA LYS A 72 11.95 -5.99 0.70
C LYS A 72 11.05 -7.10 1.27
N HIS A 73 10.65 -7.01 2.54
CA HIS A 73 9.79 -8.02 3.16
C HIS A 73 8.43 -8.15 2.48
N LEU A 74 7.87 -7.09 1.88
CA LEU A 74 6.62 -7.17 1.12
C LEU A 74 6.80 -7.97 -0.19
N VAL A 75 7.95 -7.79 -0.84
CA VAL A 75 8.30 -8.52 -2.08
C VAL A 75 8.53 -10.00 -1.78
N ASP A 76 9.30 -10.29 -0.74
CA ASP A 76 9.56 -11.65 -0.27
C ASP A 76 8.23 -12.33 0.13
N LEU A 77 7.39 -11.66 0.91
CA LEU A 77 6.10 -12.18 1.33
C LEU A 77 5.16 -12.44 0.15
N ARG A 78 5.16 -11.58 -0.89
CA ARG A 78 4.40 -11.87 -2.12
C ARG A 78 4.90 -13.15 -2.79
N HIS A 79 6.21 -13.38 -2.81
CA HIS A 79 6.77 -14.61 -3.36
C HIS A 79 6.30 -15.83 -2.56
N GLU A 80 6.35 -15.75 -1.22
CA GLU A 80 5.83 -16.78 -0.33
C GLU A 80 4.33 -17.03 -0.57
N ILE A 81 3.48 -16.00 -0.63
CA ILE A 81 2.02 -16.16 -0.85
C ILE A 81 1.72 -16.87 -2.18
N VAL A 82 2.47 -16.59 -3.24
CA VAL A 82 2.20 -17.14 -4.58
C VAL A 82 2.81 -18.53 -4.78
N HIS A 83 3.92 -18.83 -4.11
CA HIS A 83 4.67 -20.08 -4.33
C HIS A 83 4.61 -21.07 -3.15
N ALA A 84 4.34 -20.63 -1.93
CA ALA A 84 4.12 -21.50 -0.78
C ALA A 84 2.65 -21.95 -0.77
N ALA A 85 2.34 -22.95 -1.60
CA ALA A 85 0.99 -23.49 -1.76
C ALA A 85 0.47 -24.22 -0.49
N ASP A 86 1.36 -24.56 0.45
CA ASP A 86 1.07 -25.60 1.45
C ASP A 86 1.08 -25.14 2.91
N SER A 87 1.41 -23.87 3.21
CA SER A 87 1.38 -23.38 4.60
C SER A 87 0.70 -22.02 4.70
N PRO A 88 -0.32 -21.87 5.58
CA PRO A 88 -0.94 -20.58 5.82
C PRO A 88 0.09 -19.61 6.41
N ILE A 89 0.15 -18.40 5.85
CA ILE A 89 0.94 -17.31 6.41
C ILE A 89 0.36 -16.92 7.78
N GLN A 90 1.23 -16.66 8.75
CA GLN A 90 0.80 -16.23 10.07
C GLN A 90 0.06 -14.88 9.99
N SER A 91 -1.07 -14.76 10.71
CA SER A 91 -1.88 -13.53 10.70
C SER A 91 -1.10 -12.30 11.18
N THR A 92 -0.19 -12.45 12.14
CA THR A 92 0.70 -11.36 12.59
C THR A 92 1.60 -10.83 11.47
N THR A 93 2.12 -11.74 10.62
CA THR A 93 2.90 -11.37 9.43
C THR A 93 2.05 -10.63 8.40
N LEU A 94 0.82 -11.11 8.16
CA LEU A 94 -0.11 -10.45 7.24
C LEU A 94 -0.52 -9.06 7.75
N HIS A 95 -0.79 -8.91 9.05
CA HIS A 95 -1.09 -7.63 9.69
C HIS A 95 0.04 -6.62 9.51
N LEU A 96 1.28 -7.04 9.86
CA LEU A 96 2.47 -6.20 9.71
C LEU A 96 2.68 -5.78 8.25
N ALA A 97 2.53 -6.71 7.31
CA ALA A 97 2.67 -6.43 5.90
C ALA A 97 1.59 -5.47 5.40
N LEU A 98 0.34 -5.62 5.85
CA LEU A 98 -0.76 -4.72 5.50
C LEU A 98 -0.51 -3.29 6.01
N ASN A 99 -0.02 -3.15 7.24
CA ASN A 99 0.37 -1.85 7.79
C ASN A 99 1.55 -1.23 7.03
N THR A 100 2.58 -2.02 6.77
CA THR A 100 3.72 -1.55 5.97
C THR A 100 3.29 -1.06 4.59
N ALA A 101 2.43 -1.82 3.90
CA ALA A 101 1.91 -1.45 2.58
C ALA A 101 1.08 -0.16 2.63
N TRP A 102 0.30 0.01 3.71
CA TRP A 102 -0.49 1.22 3.94
C TRP A 102 0.39 2.46 4.13
N ASP A 103 1.39 2.37 5.00
CA ASP A 103 2.28 3.49 5.29
C ASP A 103 3.10 3.87 4.05
N TRP A 104 3.61 2.87 3.32
CA TRP A 104 4.28 3.12 2.05
C TRP A 104 3.35 3.82 1.04
N LEU A 105 2.08 3.40 0.94
CA LEU A 105 1.12 4.03 0.01
C LEU A 105 0.81 5.47 0.41
N LYS A 106 0.70 5.74 1.71
CA LYS A 106 0.51 7.09 2.24
C LYS A 106 1.63 8.01 1.77
N ASP A 107 2.88 7.61 1.99
CA ASP A 107 4.05 8.43 1.63
C ASP A 107 4.20 8.55 0.11
N PHE A 108 4.06 7.43 -0.61
CA PHE A 108 4.26 7.37 -2.06
C PHE A 108 3.20 8.14 -2.84
N TYR A 109 1.93 8.06 -2.44
CA TYR A 109 0.82 8.63 -3.20
C TYR A 109 0.21 9.85 -2.50
N TRP A 110 -0.30 9.67 -1.29
CA TRP A 110 -1.13 10.70 -0.64
C TRP A 110 -0.34 11.94 -0.23
N VAL A 111 0.83 11.78 0.41
CA VAL A 111 1.72 12.90 0.75
C VAL A 111 2.22 13.61 -0.51
N THR A 112 2.51 12.85 -1.56
CA THR A 112 2.92 13.42 -2.85
C THR A 112 1.78 14.23 -3.49
N GLU A 113 0.54 13.75 -3.40
CA GLU A 113 -0.62 14.43 -3.98
C GLU A 113 -1.03 15.67 -3.17
N GLU A 114 -0.98 15.57 -1.84
CA GLU A 114 -1.14 16.69 -0.91
C GLU A 114 -0.12 17.79 -1.19
N THR A 115 1.16 17.42 -1.34
CA THR A 115 2.23 18.38 -1.64
C THR A 115 1.98 19.10 -2.97
N LYS A 116 1.54 18.38 -4.01
CA LYS A 116 1.18 19.01 -5.30
C LYS A 116 0.02 19.98 -5.13
N PHE A 117 -1.03 19.55 -4.44
CA PHE A 117 -2.21 20.36 -4.19
C PHE A 117 -1.86 21.65 -3.44
N LEU A 118 -1.07 21.58 -2.37
CA LEU A 118 -0.59 22.75 -1.62
C LEU A 118 0.30 23.66 -2.47
N THR A 119 1.18 23.07 -3.30
CA THR A 119 2.03 23.83 -4.23
C THR A 119 1.19 24.60 -5.26
N GLU A 120 0.15 23.98 -5.81
CA GLU A 120 -0.79 24.62 -6.76
C GLU A 120 -1.55 25.78 -6.12
N LEU A 121 -1.82 25.70 -4.81
CA LEU A 121 -2.44 26.75 -4.03
C LEU A 121 -1.46 27.79 -3.48
N ASN A 122 -0.15 27.61 -3.71
CA ASN A 122 0.93 28.45 -3.17
C ASN A 122 0.87 28.59 -1.63
N ILE A 123 0.48 27.51 -0.96
CA ILE A 123 0.45 27.36 0.50
C ILE A 123 1.73 26.63 0.92
N ASP A 124 2.45 27.17 1.92
CA ASP A 124 3.65 26.53 2.43
C ASP A 124 3.28 25.30 3.29
N PRO A 125 3.72 24.07 2.92
CA PRO A 125 3.36 22.84 3.64
C PRO A 125 3.92 22.78 5.07
N THR A 126 4.82 23.69 5.46
CA THR A 126 5.29 23.80 6.85
C THR A 126 4.28 24.46 7.79
N GLN A 127 3.34 25.26 7.28
CA GLN A 127 2.38 25.96 8.15
C GLN A 127 1.22 25.08 8.62
N GLU A 128 0.75 24.11 7.81
CA GLU A 128 -0.35 23.22 8.20
C GLU A 128 0.08 22.12 9.17
N ARG A 129 1.31 21.61 9.06
CA ARG A 129 1.80 20.52 9.92
C ARG A 129 1.93 20.95 11.40
N GLU A 130 2.20 22.23 11.64
CA GLU A 130 2.23 22.81 12.99
C GLU A 130 0.82 22.93 13.60
N GLU A 131 -0.19 23.28 12.80
CA GLU A 131 -1.59 23.40 13.26
C GLU A 131 -2.20 22.04 13.66
N GLU A 132 -1.91 20.95 12.93
CA GLU A 132 -2.36 19.59 13.32
C GLU A 132 -1.70 19.11 14.62
N THR A 133 -0.41 19.41 14.84
CA THR A 133 0.26 19.09 16.10
C THR A 133 -0.27 19.90 17.28
N ILE A 134 -0.67 21.16 17.07
CA ILE A 134 -1.27 21.99 18.12
C ILE A 134 -2.71 21.53 18.42
N SER A 135 -3.45 21.03 17.43
CA SER A 135 -4.80 20.50 17.62
C SER A 135 -4.83 19.14 18.35
N LEU A 136 -3.84 18.26 18.14
CA LEU A 136 -3.71 16.98 18.85
C LEU A 136 -3.25 17.12 20.32
N PHE A 137 -2.70 18.28 20.70
CA PHE A 137 -2.22 18.61 22.05
C PHE A 137 -2.89 19.85 22.66
N GLY A 138 -4.05 20.28 22.13
CA GLY A 138 -4.89 21.32 22.74
C GLY A 138 -5.67 20.80 23.96
N PRO A 139 -6.01 21.67 24.93
CA PRO A 139 -6.26 21.35 26.34
C PRO A 139 -7.42 20.39 26.63
#